data_AF-A0A8G2FVY8-F1
#
_entry.id   AF-A0A8G2FVY8-F1
#
_cell.length_a   1.000
_cell.length_b   1.000
_cell.length_c   1.000
_cell.angle_alpha   90.00
_cell.angle_beta   90.00
_cell.angle_gamma   90.00
#
_symmetry.space_group_name_H-M   'P 1'
#
loop_
_entity.id
_entity.type
_entity.pdbx_description
1 polymer ?
#
loop_
_entity_poly.entity_id
_entity_poly.type
_entity_poly.pdbx_seq_one_letter_code
_entity_poly.pdbx_strand_id
1 'polypeptide(L)'
;MMRDISVIRSTNPLNLKVHGYVVDETKNVFVIMTKNGRKVIPKKGSVFRINLDGTCFDINGDVISIRPEDRVKELRRIIKRLKGEYNGKHRN
;
A
#
# COMPACT_ATOMS: atom_id res chain seq x y z
N MET A 1 9.39 6.95 12.76
CA MET A 1 9.63 6.88 11.30
C MET A 1 8.36 7.28 10.57
N MET A 2 8.39 8.41 9.85
CA MET A 2 7.32 8.78 8.92
C MET A 2 7.53 8.01 7.62
N ARG A 3 6.52 7.28 7.16
CA ARG A 3 6.59 6.48 5.93
C ARG A 3 5.91 7.25 4.81
N ASP A 4 6.68 7.61 3.79
CA ASP A 4 6.17 8.30 2.61
C ASP A 4 5.30 7.35 1.78
N ILE A 5 4.11 7.80 1.42
CA ILE A 5 3.11 7.03 0.67
C ILE A 5 2.51 7.87 -0.46
N SER A 6 2.40 7.26 -1.63
CA SER A 6 1.75 7.81 -2.83
C SER A 6 0.65 6.87 -3.30
N VAL A 7 -0.50 7.39 -3.72
CA VAL A 7 -1.53 6.57 -4.37
C VAL A 7 -1.26 6.52 -5.87
N ILE A 8 -0.85 5.36 -6.38
CA ILE A 8 -0.49 5.16 -7.79
C ILE A 8 -1.72 4.78 -8.63
N ARG A 9 -2.65 4.01 -8.04
CA ARG A 9 -3.95 3.71 -8.64
C ARG A 9 -5.05 3.81 -7.59
N SER A 10 -6.22 4.26 -8.02
CA SER A 10 -7.43 4.22 -7.22
C SER A 10 -8.62 4.16 -8.15
N THR A 11 -9.64 3.40 -7.77
CA THR A 11 -10.96 3.39 -8.44
C THR A 11 -11.60 4.76 -8.43
N ASN A 12 -11.35 5.58 -7.40
CA ASN A 12 -11.72 6.98 -7.37
C ASN A 12 -10.55 7.86 -7.85
N PRO A 13 -10.67 8.57 -8.99
CA PRO A 13 -9.59 9.38 -9.55
C PRO A 13 -9.18 10.57 -8.69
N LEU A 14 -10.04 11.04 -7.77
CA LEU A 14 -9.69 12.12 -6.82
C LEU A 14 -8.60 11.70 -5.82
N ASN A 15 -8.36 10.39 -5.68
CA ASN A 15 -7.36 9.84 -4.77
C ASN A 15 -5.99 9.65 -5.45
N LEU A 16 -5.88 9.70 -6.79
CA LEU A 16 -4.62 9.52 -7.52
C LEU A 16 -3.57 10.60 -7.23
N LYS A 17 -4.00 11.78 -6.76
CA LYS A 17 -3.11 12.90 -6.42
C LYS A 17 -2.74 12.95 -4.94
N VAL A 18 -2.96 11.87 -4.20
CA VAL A 18 -2.73 11.84 -2.75
C VAL A 18 -1.31 11.34 -2.48
N HIS A 19 -0.51 12.23 -1.92
CA HIS A 19 0.86 12.00 -1.47
C HIS A 19 1.02 12.56 -0.06
N GLY A 20 1.77 11.84 0.77
CA GLY A 20 2.07 12.27 2.13
C GLY A 20 2.58 11.14 2.99
N TYR A 21 2.23 11.16 4.27
CA TYR A 21 2.69 10.15 5.22
C TYR A 21 1.53 9.38 5.82
N VAL A 22 1.70 8.07 6.01
CA VAL A 22 0.70 7.27 6.73
C VAL A 22 0.73 7.67 8.21
N VAL A 23 -0.39 8.20 8.70
CA VAL A 23 -0.55 8.55 10.12
C VAL A 23 -1.39 7.54 10.88
N ASP A 24 -2.30 6.85 10.19
CA ASP A 24 -3.11 5.79 10.79
C ASP A 24 -3.45 4.72 9.75
N GLU A 25 -3.51 3.48 10.19
CA GLU A 25 -3.87 2.32 9.38
C GLU A 25 -4.96 1.54 10.12
N THR A 26 -6.14 1.46 9.51
CA THR A 26 -7.20 0.59 9.99
C THR A 26 -7.42 -0.57 9.01
N LYS A 27 -8.33 -1.49 9.36
CA LYS A 27 -8.62 -2.70 8.58
C LYS A 27 -8.92 -2.42 7.10
N ASN A 28 -9.69 -1.36 6.83
CA ASN A 28 -10.22 -1.09 5.49
C ASN A 28 -9.66 0.18 4.85
N VAL A 29 -9.08 1.10 5.63
CA VAL A 29 -8.65 2.41 5.15
C VAL A 29 -7.24 2.76 5.64
N PHE A 30 -6.54 3.55 4.82
CA PHE A 30 -5.34 4.27 5.22
C PHE A 30 -5.68 5.74 5.45
N VAL A 31 -5.19 6.29 6.55
CA VAL A 31 -5.23 7.73 6.81
C VAL A 31 -3.87 8.30 6.43
N ILE A 32 -3.86 9.06 5.33
CA ILE A 32 -2.68 9.71 4.77
C ILE A 32 -2.73 11.18 5.17
N MET A 33 -1.71 11.66 5.87
CA MET A 33 -1.51 13.08 6.12
C MET A 33 -0.84 13.71 4.91
N THR A 34 -1.59 14.55 4.22
CA THR A 34 -1.10 15.39 3.12
C THR A 34 -0.83 16.81 3.61
N LYS A 35 -0.20 17.64 2.77
CA LYS A 35 -0.03 19.08 3.07
C LYS A 35 -1.37 19.82 3.29
N ASN A 36 -2.46 19.31 2.73
CA ASN A 36 -3.80 19.89 2.83
C ASN A 36 -4.64 19.24 3.94
N GLY A 37 -4.03 18.42 4.80
CA GLY A 37 -4.70 17.72 5.90
C GLY A 37 -4.82 16.21 5.69
N ARG A 38 -5.60 15.57 6.55
CA ARG A 38 -5.78 14.11 6.58
C ARG A 38 -6.76 13.66 5.50
N LYS A 39 -6.34 12.71 4.68
CA LYS A 39 -7.18 12.01 3.70
C LYS A 39 -7.33 10.54 4.08
N VAL A 40 -8.56 10.08 4.08
CA VAL A 40 -8.90 8.67 4.31
C VAL A 40 -9.07 8.00 2.96
N ILE A 41 -8.17 7.08 2.63
CA ILE A 41 -8.17 6.35 1.37
C ILE A 41 -8.58 4.91 1.63
N PRO A 42 -9.64 4.39 0.98
CA PRO A 42 -9.98 2.99 1.07
C PRO A 42 -8.87 2.14 0.45
N LYS A 43 -8.49 1.09 1.18
CA LYS A 43 -7.53 0.11 0.68
C LYS A 43 -8.10 -0.60 -0.56
N LYS A 44 -9.39 -0.96 -0.51
CA LYS A 44 -10.07 -1.61 -1.63
C LYS A 44 -10.06 -0.74 -2.89
N GLY A 45 -9.60 -1.30 -4.01
CA GLY A 45 -9.51 -0.64 -5.31
C GLY A 45 -8.38 0.39 -5.43
N SER A 46 -7.45 0.44 -4.47
CA SER A 46 -6.33 1.39 -4.46
C SER A 46 -4.99 0.67 -4.45
N VAL A 47 -3.98 1.21 -5.14
CA VAL A 47 -2.59 0.78 -5.09
C VAL A 47 -1.74 1.90 -4.52
N PHE A 48 -0.97 1.58 -3.49
CA PHE A 48 -0.15 2.52 -2.74
C PHE A 48 1.33 2.21 -2.97
N ARG A 49 2.12 3.22 -3.29
CA ARG A 49 3.58 3.15 -3.30
C ARG A 49 4.12 3.70 -2.01
N ILE A 50 4.85 2.87 -1.26
CA ILE A 50 5.51 3.27 -0.02
C ILE A 50 7.01 3.32 -0.27
N ASN A 51 7.65 4.41 0.16
CA ASN A 51 9.12 4.48 0.17
C ASN A 51 9.63 4.22 1.59
N LEU A 52 10.46 3.18 1.72
CA LEU A 52 11.13 2.80 2.97
C LEU A 52 12.63 2.78 2.73
N ASP A 53 13.34 3.73 3.33
CA ASP A 53 14.81 3.84 3.30
C ASP A 53 15.41 3.75 1.89
N GLY A 54 14.75 4.39 0.91
CA GLY A 54 15.17 4.42 -0.50
C GLY A 54 14.62 3.26 -1.35
N THR A 55 13.92 2.30 -0.74
CA THR A 55 13.25 1.22 -1.45
C THR A 55 11.77 1.52 -1.63
N CYS A 56 11.32 1.56 -2.89
CA CYS A 56 9.93 1.75 -3.24
C CYS A 56 9.18 0.41 -3.35
N PHE A 57 8.07 0.29 -2.62
CA PHE A 57 7.19 -0.87 -2.61
C PHE A 57 5.79 -0.50 -3.10
N ASP A 58 5.27 -1.24 -4.08
CA ASP A 58 3.90 -1.10 -4.54
C ASP A 58 3.01 -2.12 -3.83
N ILE A 59 2.05 -1.62 -3.06
CA ILE A 59 1.12 -2.40 -2.24
C ILE A 59 -0.27 -2.27 -2.84
N ASN A 60 -0.84 -3.39 -3.28
CA ASN A 60 -2.25 -3.43 -3.65
C ASN A 60 -3.11 -3.44 -2.39
N GLY A 61 -3.93 -2.41 -2.23
CA GLY A 61 -4.84 -2.24 -1.11
C GLY A 61 -5.91 -3.33 -0.99
N ASP A 62 -6.32 -3.95 -2.10
CA ASP A 62 -7.24 -5.10 -2.07
C ASP A 62 -6.65 -6.26 -1.28
N VAL A 63 -5.35 -6.48 -1.47
CA VAL A 63 -4.56 -7.57 -0.90
C VAL A 63 -4.35 -7.40 0.61
N ILE A 64 -4.27 -6.16 1.09
CA ILE A 64 -4.08 -5.84 2.52
C ILE A 64 -5.38 -5.51 3.26
N SER A 65 -6.51 -5.38 2.56
CA SER A 65 -7.83 -5.16 3.18
C SER A 65 -8.47 -6.45 3.73
N ILE A 66 -7.75 -7.57 3.66
CA ILE A 66 -8.21 -8.90 4.06
C ILE A 66 -8.41 -8.96 5.58
N ARG A 67 -9.50 -9.61 6.01
CA ARG A 67 -9.82 -9.81 7.42
C ARG A 67 -8.67 -10.54 8.15
N PRO A 68 -8.37 -10.21 9.41
CA PRO A 68 -7.23 -10.76 10.14
C PRO A 68 -7.14 -12.30 10.11
N GLU A 69 -8.29 -12.96 10.05
CA GLU A 69 -8.46 -14.41 10.07
C GLU A 69 -8.11 -15.06 8.72
N ASP A 70 -8.44 -14.37 7.62
CA ASP A 70 -8.11 -14.78 6.25
C ASP A 70 -6.67 -14.41 5.84
N ARG A 71 -5.98 -13.56 6.64
CA ARG A 71 -4.62 -13.08 6.34
C ARG A 71 -3.62 -14.21 6.24
N VAL A 72 -3.69 -15.28 7.05
CA VAL A 72 -2.62 -16.30 7.09
C VAL A 72 -2.45 -17.01 5.75
N LYS A 73 -3.57 -17.33 5.08
CA LYS A 73 -3.55 -18.04 3.80
C LYS A 73 -3.09 -17.12 2.67
N GLU A 74 -3.60 -15.89 2.64
CA GLU A 74 -3.26 -14.97 1.56
C GLU A 74 -1.87 -14.36 1.73
N LEU A 75 -1.43 -14.05 2.96
CA LEU A 75 -0.06 -13.59 3.23
C LEU A 75 0.99 -14.61 2.79
N ARG A 76 0.75 -15.91 2.99
CA ARG A 76 1.61 -16.96 2.44
C ARG A 76 1.68 -16.93 0.92
N ARG A 77 0.55 -16.70 0.24
CA ARG A 77 0.47 -16.59 -1.22
C ARG A 77 1.17 -15.34 -1.74
N ILE A 78 0.99 -14.20 -1.06
CA ILE A 78 1.60 -12.91 -1.37
C ILE A 78 3.11 -12.96 -1.14
N ILE A 79 3.57 -13.45 0.01
CA ILE A 79 5.01 -13.60 0.29
C ILE A 79 5.65 -14.55 -0.73
N LYS A 80 4.98 -15.63 -1.13
CA LYS A 80 5.47 -16.52 -2.19
C LYS A 80 5.62 -15.80 -3.53
N ARG A 81 4.68 -14.92 -3.89
CA ARG A 81 4.74 -14.09 -5.12
C ARG A 81 5.80 -13.01 -5.03
N LEU A 82 5.84 -12.25 -3.93
CA LEU A 82 6.83 -11.20 -3.69
C LEU A 82 8.25 -11.75 -3.63
N LYS A 83 8.49 -12.92 -3.02
CA LYS A 83 9.81 -13.57 -3.04
C LYS A 83 10.21 -14.03 -4.45
N GLY A 84 9.25 -14.49 -5.26
CA GLY A 84 9.49 -14.85 -6.65
C GLY A 84 9.84 -13.65 -7.53
N GLU A 85 9.15 -12.51 -7.33
CA GLU A 85 9.38 -11.27 -8.09
C GLU A 85 10.62 -10.50 -7.59
N TYR A 86 10.91 -10.50 -6.29
CA TYR A 86 12.11 -9.87 -5.70
C TYR A 86 13.41 -10.53 -6.18
N ASN A 87 13.44 -11.87 -6.27
CA ASN A 87 14.58 -12.59 -6.84
C ASN A 87 14.73 -12.39 -8.36
N GLY A 88 13.69 -11.95 -9.07
CA GLY A 88 13.73 -11.69 -10.51
C GLY A 88 14.25 -10.32 -10.89
N LYS A 89 14.16 -9.32 -10.00
CA LYS A 89 14.54 -7.92 -10.30
C LYS A 89 16.00 -7.56 -10.02
N HIS A 90 16.83 -8.52 -9.61
CA HIS A 90 18.28 -8.37 -9.47
C HIS A 90 19.07 -9.10 -10.57
N ARG A 91 18.48 -9.25 -11.75
CA ARG A 91 19.20 -9.66 -12.96
C ARG A 91 18.94 -8.64 -14.07
N ASN A 92 20.01 -7.90 -14.34
CA ASN A 92 20.27 -6.95 -15.42
C ASN A 92 19.81 -5.51 -15.19
#